data_AF-A0A7S2CJW4-F1
#
_entry.id   AF-A0A7S2CJW4-F1
#
_cell.length_a   1.000
_cell.length_b   1.000
_cell.length_c   1.000
_cell.angle_alpha   90.00
_cell.angle_beta   90.00
_cell.angle_gamma   90.00
#
_symmetry.space_group_name_H-M   'P 1'
#
loop_
_entity.id
_entity.type
_entity.pdbx_description
1 polymer ?
#
loop_
_entity_poly.entity_id
_entity_poly.type
_entity_poly.pdbx_seq_one_letter_code
_entity_poly.pdbx_strand_id
1 'polypeptide(L)'
;LYIGFVKQFSYQGCPDTTAGCLDELQRYLFTYFVTRLLVHLASDMFLVFIARSQLARETQGNPEGERINMHLQIQAKSQEYDAIMKVDDWTENVLTFLFLTCFNVVLPVIALLALLTTMLEARCLAHRNCCFLRRPVPRGAEGIGEWQQLLETVEFLAVLINVGFAVF
;
A
#
# COMPACT_ATOMS: atom_id res chain seq x y z
N LEU A 1 -19.20 2.81 -0.34
CA LEU A 1 -20.31 3.28 0.50
C LEU A 1 -21.52 3.75 -0.32
N TYR A 2 -21.37 4.72 -1.24
CA TYR A 2 -22.48 5.18 -2.09
C TYR A 2 -23.22 4.03 -2.79
N ILE A 3 -22.48 3.16 -3.49
CA ILE A 3 -23.05 2.01 -4.21
C ILE A 3 -23.74 1.04 -3.26
N GLY A 4 -23.18 0.82 -2.07
CA GLY A 4 -23.70 -0.14 -1.10
C GLY A 4 -24.97 0.32 -0.37
N PHE A 5 -25.06 1.60 0.01
CA PHE A 5 -26.15 2.07 0.88
C PHE A 5 -27.12 3.06 0.20
N VAL A 6 -26.60 3.93 -0.67
CA VAL A 6 -27.35 5.10 -1.17
C VAL A 6 -27.93 4.84 -2.55
N LYS A 7 -27.22 4.07 -3.40
CA LYS A 7 -27.61 3.86 -4.80
C LYS A 7 -28.99 3.21 -4.95
N GLN A 8 -29.40 2.36 -4.00
CA GLN A 8 -30.74 1.78 -3.98
C GLN A 8 -31.88 2.82 -3.92
N PHE A 9 -31.63 3.99 -3.32
CA PHE A 9 -32.60 5.09 -3.22
C PHE A 9 -32.45 6.11 -4.36
N SER A 10 -31.46 5.93 -5.23
CA SER A 10 -31.18 6.82 -6.35
C SER A 10 -32.04 6.46 -7.56
N TYR A 11 -32.28 7.45 -8.44
CA TYR A 11 -33.06 7.28 -9.66
C TYR A 11 -32.49 6.21 -10.62
N GLN A 12 -31.18 5.96 -10.56
CA GLN A 12 -30.52 4.94 -11.39
C GLN A 12 -30.85 3.50 -10.97
N GLY A 13 -31.32 3.27 -9.73
CA GLY A 13 -31.63 1.94 -9.21
C GLY A 13 -30.41 0.99 -9.12
N CYS A 14 -30.67 -0.24 -8.68
CA CYS A 14 -29.71 -1.35 -8.72
C CYS A 14 -29.92 -2.17 -10.01
N PRO A 15 -28.88 -2.85 -10.53
CA PRO A 15 -29.04 -3.76 -11.65
C PRO A 15 -29.94 -4.96 -11.29
N ASP A 16 -30.63 -5.52 -12.29
CA ASP A 16 -31.49 -6.71 -12.17
C ASP A 16 -30.68 -8.02 -12.03
N THR A 17 -29.77 -8.08 -11.06
CA THR A 17 -29.04 -9.29 -10.67
C THR A 17 -29.58 -9.83 -9.35
N THR A 18 -29.35 -11.11 -9.05
CA THR A 18 -29.84 -11.75 -7.82
C THR A 18 -29.30 -11.11 -6.53
N ALA A 19 -28.15 -10.45 -6.59
CA ALA A 19 -27.53 -9.71 -5.49
C ALA A 19 -27.56 -8.17 -5.68
N GLY A 20 -28.24 -7.68 -6.73
CA GLY A 20 -28.45 -6.26 -7.01
C GLY A 20 -27.18 -5.39 -6.90
N CYS A 21 -27.25 -4.39 -6.02
CA CYS A 21 -26.17 -3.42 -5.80
C CYS A 21 -24.90 -4.02 -5.16
N LEU A 22 -24.96 -5.18 -4.49
CA LEU A 22 -23.78 -5.81 -3.89
C LEU A 22 -22.87 -6.44 -4.95
N ASP A 23 -23.42 -7.04 -6.02
CA ASP A 23 -22.59 -7.56 -7.14
C ASP A 23 -21.82 -6.44 -7.84
N GLU A 24 -22.46 -5.28 -8.01
CA GLU A 24 -21.83 -4.10 -8.59
C GLU A 24 -20.70 -3.60 -7.69
N LEU A 25 -20.95 -3.50 -6.37
CA LEU A 25 -19.93 -3.11 -5.40
C LEU A 25 -18.75 -4.09 -5.42
N GLN A 26 -19.02 -5.40 -5.42
CA GLN A 26 -17.99 -6.44 -5.50
C GLN A 26 -17.13 -6.27 -6.75
N ARG A 27 -17.74 -6.00 -7.91
CA ARG A 27 -17.04 -5.82 -9.18
C ARG A 27 -16.12 -4.60 -9.15
N TYR A 28 -16.58 -3.47 -8.60
CA TYR A 28 -15.74 -2.27 -8.44
C TYR A 28 -14.62 -2.45 -7.43
N LEU A 29 -14.87 -3.14 -6.32
CA LEU A 29 -13.82 -3.46 -5.34
C LEU A 29 -12.76 -4.35 -5.98
N PHE A 30 -13.18 -5.39 -6.71
CA PHE A 30 -12.28 -6.28 -7.40
C PHE A 30 -11.41 -5.53 -8.42
N THR A 31 -12.00 -4.68 -9.26
CA THR A 31 -11.21 -3.90 -10.23
C THR A 31 -10.24 -2.95 -9.55
N TYR A 32 -10.64 -2.28 -8.47
CA TYR A 32 -9.76 -1.42 -7.67
C TYR A 32 -8.58 -2.19 -7.06
N PHE A 33 -8.83 -3.36 -6.48
CA PHE A 33 -7.75 -4.17 -5.88
C PHE A 33 -6.80 -4.73 -6.93
N VAL A 34 -7.31 -5.15 -8.09
CA VAL A 34 -6.49 -5.63 -9.20
C VAL A 34 -5.64 -4.49 -9.76
N THR A 35 -6.20 -3.31 -10.00
CA THR A 35 -5.41 -2.18 -10.50
C THR A 35 -4.36 -1.75 -9.47
N ARG A 36 -4.70 -1.71 -8.17
CA ARG A 36 -3.73 -1.42 -7.11
C ARG A 36 -2.62 -2.47 -7.05
N LEU A 37 -2.94 -3.75 -7.15
CA LEU A 37 -1.96 -4.84 -7.21
C LEU A 37 -1.02 -4.68 -8.41
N LEU A 38 -1.55 -4.37 -9.59
CA LEU A 38 -0.75 -4.17 -10.80
C LEU A 38 0.17 -2.95 -10.69
N VAL A 39 -0.33 -1.83 -10.16
CA VAL A 39 0.47 -0.62 -9.95
C VAL A 39 1.61 -0.90 -8.96
N HIS A 40 1.33 -1.61 -7.87
CA HIS A 40 2.35 -2.01 -6.90
C HIS A 40 3.42 -2.92 -7.51
N LEU A 41 3.00 -3.98 -8.22
CA LEU A 41 3.93 -4.86 -8.94
C LEU A 41 4.78 -4.10 -9.97
N ALA A 42 4.19 -3.15 -10.69
CA ALA A 42 4.89 -2.33 -11.67
C ALA A 42 5.90 -1.38 -11.01
N SER A 43 5.52 -0.72 -9.91
CA SER A 43 6.40 0.13 -9.11
C SER A 43 7.58 -0.66 -8.54
N ASP A 44 7.31 -1.85 -8.01
CA ASP A 44 8.32 -2.76 -7.47
C ASP A 44 9.32 -3.21 -8.54
N MET A 45 8.82 -3.64 -9.71
CA MET A 45 9.66 -3.97 -10.86
C MET A 45 10.51 -2.78 -11.32
N PHE A 46 9.93 -1.58 -11.30
CA PHE A 46 10.62 -0.35 -11.67
C PHE A 46 11.75 -0.01 -10.69
N LEU A 47 11.50 -0.09 -9.38
CA LEU A 47 12.54 0.10 -8.36
C LEU A 47 13.66 -0.93 -8.53
N VAL A 48 13.36 -2.22 -8.65
CA VAL A 48 14.39 -3.26 -8.84
C VAL A 48 15.21 -3.00 -10.12
N PHE A 49 14.58 -2.54 -11.20
CA PHE A 49 15.26 -2.19 -12.44
C PHE A 49 16.23 -1.01 -12.25
N ILE A 50 15.81 0.05 -11.54
CA ILE A 50 16.70 1.17 -11.24
C ILE A 50 17.88 0.69 -10.38
N ALA A 51 17.65 -0.14 -9.37
CA ALA A 51 18.71 -0.64 -8.48
C ALA A 51 19.78 -1.40 -9.28
N ARG A 52 19.32 -2.31 -10.15
CA ARG A 52 20.21 -3.09 -11.01
C ARG A 52 20.95 -2.23 -12.03
N SER A 53 20.27 -1.26 -12.64
CA SER A 53 20.90 -0.39 -13.63
C SER A 53 21.91 0.57 -13.01
N GLN A 54 21.65 1.10 -11.81
CA GLN A 54 22.61 1.91 -11.05
C GLN A 54 23.83 1.08 -10.65
N LEU A 55 23.64 -0.13 -10.13
CA LEU A 55 24.75 -1.02 -9.78
C LEU A 55 25.61 -1.35 -11.01
N ALA A 56 25.00 -1.64 -12.16
CA ALA A 56 25.72 -1.91 -13.40
C ALA A 56 26.55 -0.69 -13.86
N ARG A 57 26.00 0.52 -13.77
CA ARG A 57 26.72 1.76 -14.13
C ARG A 57 27.92 2.04 -13.22
N GLU A 58 27.75 1.89 -11.91
CA GLU A 58 28.83 2.12 -10.95
C GLU A 58 29.94 1.06 -11.05
N THR A 59 29.59 -0.19 -11.35
CA THR A 59 30.57 -1.30 -11.49
C THR A 59 31.46 -1.12 -12.72
N GLN A 60 30.96 -0.48 -13.78
CA GLN A 60 31.70 -0.30 -15.03
C GLN A 60 32.68 0.89 -14.99
N GLY A 61 32.57 1.78 -14.01
CA GLY A 61 33.27 3.07 -14.01
C GLY A 61 34.49 3.22 -13.09
N ASN A 62 34.79 2.28 -12.17
CA ASN A 62 35.75 2.54 -11.09
C ASN A 62 37.01 1.63 -11.12
N PRO A 63 38.23 2.17 -11.31
CA PRO A 63 39.49 1.44 -11.09
C PRO A 63 39.69 1.08 -9.60
N GLU A 64 40.45 0.00 -9.34
CA GLU A 64 40.51 -0.74 -8.07
C GLU A 64 40.92 0.06 -6.80
N GLY A 65 41.38 1.30 -6.91
CA GLY A 65 42.02 2.06 -5.83
C GLY A 65 41.12 2.94 -4.94
N GLU A 66 39.86 3.20 -5.28
CA GLU A 66 39.04 4.27 -4.65
C GLU A 66 37.81 3.75 -3.86
N ARG A 67 37.82 2.48 -3.45
CA ARG A 67 36.66 1.79 -2.85
C ARG A 67 36.19 2.37 -1.51
N ILE A 68 37.08 2.96 -0.71
CA ILE A 68 36.73 3.47 0.63
C ILE A 68 35.95 4.79 0.55
N ASN A 69 36.31 5.69 -0.37
CA ASN A 69 35.59 6.96 -0.58
C ASN A 69 34.26 6.79 -1.32
N MET A 70 34.12 5.70 -2.08
CA MET A 70 32.94 5.39 -2.90
C MET A 70 31.66 5.26 -2.05
N HIS A 71 31.71 4.57 -0.90
CA HIS A 71 30.53 4.36 -0.07
C HIS A 71 29.98 5.67 0.52
N LEU A 72 30.86 6.56 0.98
CA LEU A 72 30.45 7.88 1.48
C LEU A 72 29.84 8.74 0.36
N GLN A 73 30.45 8.73 -0.83
CA GLN A 73 29.94 9.49 -1.97
C GLN A 73 28.56 9.00 -2.43
N ILE A 74 28.32 7.68 -2.45
CA ILE A 74 27.01 7.11 -2.78
C ILE A 74 25.97 7.52 -1.73
N GLN A 75 26.30 7.42 -0.43
CA GLN A 75 25.38 7.85 0.63
C GLN A 75 25.09 9.35 0.61
N ALA A 76 26.07 10.19 0.26
CA ALA A 76 25.88 11.64 0.14
C ALA A 76 24.94 12.01 -1.02
N LYS A 77 24.89 11.20 -2.09
CA LYS A 77 23.99 11.39 -3.24
C LYS A 77 22.61 10.76 -3.05
N SER A 78 22.48 9.78 -2.15
CA SER A 78 21.22 9.07 -1.90
C SER A 78 20.15 9.95 -1.23
N GLN A 79 18.88 9.69 -1.53
CA GLN A 79 17.75 10.46 -1.02
C GLN A 79 17.51 10.17 0.46
N GLU A 80 17.07 11.18 1.22
CA GLU A 80 16.75 11.03 2.63
C GLU A 80 15.35 10.43 2.85
N TYR A 81 15.16 9.75 3.99
CA TYR A 81 13.84 9.28 4.40
C TYR A 81 13.05 10.43 5.02
N ASP A 82 12.34 11.17 4.16
CA ASP A 82 11.60 12.36 4.54
C ASP A 82 10.29 12.04 5.26
N ALA A 83 9.77 13.02 6.01
CA ALA A 83 8.51 12.90 6.74
C ALA A 83 7.31 12.61 5.82
N ILE A 84 7.31 13.17 4.61
CA ILE A 84 6.25 12.94 3.61
C ILE A 84 6.21 11.47 3.21
N MET A 85 7.37 10.89 2.89
CA MET A 85 7.47 9.49 2.50
C MET A 85 7.09 8.55 3.65
N LYS A 86 7.42 8.92 4.89
CA LYS A 86 6.94 8.19 6.07
C LYS A 86 5.41 8.18 6.16
N VAL A 87 4.76 9.33 5.97
CA VAL A 87 3.29 9.42 6.01
C VAL A 87 2.67 8.60 4.87
N ASP A 88 3.27 8.64 3.69
CA ASP A 88 2.80 7.89 2.52
C ASP A 88 2.88 6.37 2.78
N ASP A 89 4.03 5.87 3.24
CA ASP A 89 4.23 4.45 3.57
C ASP A 89 3.19 3.96 4.61
N TRP A 90 2.88 4.78 5.62
CA TRP A 90 1.85 4.44 6.62
C TRP A 90 0.44 4.51 6.05
N THR A 91 0.17 5.48 5.18
CA THR A 91 -1.15 5.64 4.55
C THR A 91 -1.49 4.44 3.68
N GLU A 92 -0.54 3.90 2.93
CA GLU A 92 -0.77 2.71 2.11
C GLU A 92 -1.15 1.48 2.95
N ASN A 93 -0.47 1.28 4.08
CA ASN A 93 -0.77 0.21 5.02
C ASN A 93 -2.16 0.39 5.67
N VAL A 94 -2.48 1.60 6.11
CA VAL A 94 -3.79 1.91 6.71
C VAL A 94 -4.92 1.73 5.69
N LEU A 95 -4.73 2.14 4.43
CA LEU A 95 -5.72 1.93 3.37
C LEU A 95 -5.97 0.43 3.14
N THR A 96 -4.92 -0.38 3.10
CA THR A 96 -5.06 -1.85 2.96
C THR A 96 -5.86 -2.43 4.12
N PHE A 97 -5.58 -2.01 5.36
CA PHE A 97 -6.34 -2.41 6.54
C PHE A 97 -7.81 -1.96 6.48
N LEU A 98 -8.07 -0.71 6.08
CA LEU A 98 -9.41 -0.16 5.92
C LEU A 98 -10.24 -0.98 4.93
N PHE A 99 -9.69 -1.25 3.74
CA PHE A 99 -10.44 -1.99 2.74
C PHE A 99 -10.68 -3.44 3.16
N LEU A 100 -9.69 -4.06 3.82
CA LEU A 100 -9.82 -5.40 4.36
C LEU A 100 -10.93 -5.46 5.40
N THR A 101 -10.94 -4.57 6.39
CA THR A 101 -11.90 -4.64 7.51
C THR A 101 -13.31 -4.23 7.11
N CYS A 102 -13.47 -3.18 6.28
CA CYS A 102 -14.78 -2.65 5.90
C CYS A 102 -15.51 -3.44 4.82
N PHE A 103 -14.80 -4.17 3.95
CA PHE A 103 -15.39 -4.80 2.76
C PHE A 103 -15.18 -6.31 2.65
N ASN A 104 -14.64 -6.96 3.68
CA ASN A 104 -14.42 -8.42 3.69
C ASN A 104 -15.72 -9.20 3.43
N VAL A 105 -16.83 -8.75 4.00
CA VAL A 105 -18.14 -9.41 3.87
C VAL A 105 -18.63 -9.44 2.43
N VAL A 106 -18.28 -8.41 1.64
CA VAL A 106 -18.69 -8.30 0.22
C VAL A 106 -17.75 -9.09 -0.69
N LEU A 107 -16.44 -9.09 -0.42
CA LEU A 107 -15.46 -9.82 -1.22
C LEU A 107 -14.45 -10.53 -0.30
N PRO A 108 -14.66 -11.82 0.01
CA PRO A 108 -13.77 -12.56 0.91
C PRO A 108 -12.36 -12.77 0.34
N VAL A 109 -12.22 -12.68 -0.98
CA VAL A 109 -10.92 -12.77 -1.68
C VAL A 109 -9.99 -11.60 -1.32
N ILE A 110 -10.51 -10.48 -0.79
CA ILE A 110 -9.70 -9.33 -0.36
C ILE A 110 -8.63 -9.74 0.64
N ALA A 111 -8.92 -10.65 1.57
CA ALA A 111 -7.95 -11.09 2.57
C ALA A 111 -6.68 -11.70 1.95
N LEU A 112 -6.85 -12.54 0.92
CA LEU A 112 -5.73 -13.14 0.22
C LEU A 112 -4.96 -12.11 -0.61
N LEU A 113 -5.68 -11.21 -1.31
CA LEU A 113 -5.06 -10.16 -2.10
C LEU A 113 -4.27 -9.19 -1.23
N ALA A 114 -4.85 -8.74 -0.11
CA ALA A 114 -4.22 -7.86 0.87
C ALA A 114 -2.97 -8.50 1.48
N LEU A 115 -3.01 -9.81 1.79
CA LEU A 115 -1.85 -10.52 2.30
C LEU A 115 -0.71 -10.52 1.27
N LEU A 116 -1.00 -10.87 0.02
CA LEU A 116 -0.01 -10.90 -1.05
C LEU A 116 0.59 -9.52 -1.32
N THR A 117 -0.24 -8.47 -1.41
CA THR A 117 0.25 -7.11 -1.62
C THR A 117 1.12 -6.65 -0.46
N THR A 118 0.69 -6.87 0.78
CA THR A 118 1.44 -6.44 1.97
C THR A 118 2.78 -7.19 2.09
N MET A 119 2.82 -8.48 1.72
CA MET A 119 4.06 -9.25 1.70
C MET A 119 5.05 -8.74 0.64
N LEU A 120 4.58 -8.40 -0.56
CA LEU A 120 5.41 -7.85 -1.62
C LEU A 120 5.90 -6.44 -1.24
N GLU A 121 4.99 -5.58 -0.81
CA GLU A 121 5.26 -4.20 -0.41
C GLU A 121 6.29 -4.15 0.73
N ALA A 122 6.20 -5.04 1.73
CA ALA A 122 7.19 -5.13 2.80
C ALA A 122 8.60 -5.48 2.29
N ARG A 123 8.72 -6.35 1.28
CA ARG A 123 10.02 -6.70 0.67
C ARG A 123 10.58 -5.55 -0.15
N CYS A 124 9.73 -4.87 -0.90
CA CYS A 124 10.11 -3.76 -1.75
C CYS A 124 10.48 -2.53 -0.94
N LEU A 125 9.75 -2.23 0.13
CA LEU A 125 10.09 -1.21 1.11
C LEU A 125 11.44 -1.50 1.78
N ALA A 126 11.70 -2.75 2.16
CA ALA A 126 13.01 -3.14 2.70
C ALA A 126 14.14 -2.95 1.67
N HIS A 127 13.91 -3.31 0.40
CA HIS A 127 14.87 -3.10 -0.67
C HIS A 127 15.12 -1.60 -0.94
N ARG A 128 14.06 -0.79 -1.00
CA ARG A 128 14.11 0.67 -1.12
C ARG A 128 14.95 1.29 -0.02
N ASN A 129 14.67 0.92 1.23
CA ASN A 129 15.35 1.45 2.40
C ASN A 129 16.84 1.04 2.47
N CYS A 130 17.19 -0.15 1.97
CA CYS A 130 18.58 -0.62 1.99
C CYS A 130 19.42 -0.13 0.81
N CYS A 131 18.83 -0.01 -0.39
CA CYS A 131 19.59 0.20 -1.63
C CYS A 131 19.49 1.62 -2.19
N PHE A 132 18.41 2.36 -1.89
CA PHE A 132 18.15 3.68 -2.49
C PHE A 132 18.22 4.84 -1.52
N LEU A 133 17.80 4.60 -0.29
CA LEU A 133 17.71 5.64 0.72
C LEU A 133 18.98 5.72 1.52
N ARG A 134 19.31 6.95 1.92
CA ARG A 134 20.36 7.20 2.89
C ARG A 134 19.95 6.59 4.22
N ARG A 135 20.91 6.00 4.94
CA ARG A 135 20.69 5.47 6.29
C ARG A 135 20.07 6.57 7.18
N PRO A 136 18.85 6.39 7.71
CA PRO A 136 18.25 7.36 8.60
C PRO A 136 18.93 7.31 9.98
N VAL A 137 18.93 8.45 10.67
CA VAL A 137 19.37 8.51 12.07
C VAL A 137 18.29 7.85 12.93
N PRO A 138 18.64 6.88 13.80
CA PRO A 138 17.67 6.22 14.64
C PRO A 138 16.98 7.24 15.56
N ARG A 139 15.65 7.15 15.65
CA ARG A 139 14.83 7.96 16.56
C ARG A 139 14.07 7.03 17.49
N GLY A 140 14.05 7.34 18.78
CA GLY A 140 13.18 6.66 19.73
C GLY A 140 11.72 6.96 19.40
N ALA A 141 10.86 5.95 19.47
CA ALA A 141 9.42 6.09 19.30
C ALA A 141 8.72 5.18 20.31
N GLU A 142 7.73 5.72 21.02
CA GLU A 142 6.83 4.96 21.87
C GLU A 142 5.61 4.56 21.03
N GLY A 143 5.62 3.30 20.55
CA GLY A 143 4.54 2.78 19.70
C GLY A 143 4.50 3.40 18.29
N ILE A 144 3.34 3.28 17.65
CA ILE A 144 3.10 3.75 16.27
C ILE A 144 2.61 5.21 16.21
N GLY A 145 2.33 5.84 17.36
CA GLY A 145 1.84 7.21 17.46
C GLY A 145 0.36 7.36 17.05
N GLU A 146 0.03 8.48 16.42
CA GLU A 146 -1.34 8.85 16.00
C GLU A 146 -2.03 7.82 15.10
N TRP A 147 -1.25 7.00 14.39
CA TRP A 147 -1.77 5.92 13.56
C TRP A 147 -2.58 4.89 14.35
N GLN A 148 -2.30 4.71 15.65
CA GLN A 148 -3.08 3.82 16.49
C GLN A 148 -4.53 4.29 16.63
N GLN A 149 -4.73 5.58 16.94
CA GLN A 149 -6.08 6.16 17.05
C GLN A 149 -6.81 6.07 15.71
N LEU A 150 -6.10 6.27 14.60
CA LEU A 150 -6.69 6.10 13.27
C LEU A 150 -7.14 4.66 13.02
N LEU A 151 -6.35 3.65 13.37
CA LEU A 151 -6.74 2.25 13.21
C LEU A 151 -7.95 1.88 14.09
N GLU A 152 -7.99 2.36 15.33
CA GLU A 152 -9.12 2.16 16.26
C GLU A 152 -10.41 2.79 15.71
N THR A 153 -10.34 4.01 15.17
CA THR A 153 -11.52 4.65 14.54
C THR A 153 -11.99 3.90 13.30
N VAL A 154 -11.07 3.36 12.51
CA VAL A 154 -11.40 2.53 11.34
C VAL A 154 -12.07 1.22 11.77
N GLU A 155 -11.62 0.59 12.85
CA GLU A 155 -12.23 -0.62 13.39
C GLU A 155 -13.70 -0.39 13.79
N PHE A 156 -13.97 0.69 14.52
CA PHE A 156 -15.34 1.06 14.89
C PHE A 156 -16.22 1.30 13.65
N LEU A 157 -15.68 2.02 12.65
CA LEU A 157 -16.38 2.27 11.39
C LEU A 157 -16.63 0.98 10.61
N ALA A 158 -15.67 0.05 10.60
CA ALA A 158 -15.79 -1.24 9.93
C ALA A 158 -16.93 -2.07 10.52
N VAL A 159 -17.10 -2.08 11.85
CA VAL A 159 -18.24 -2.76 12.50
C VAL A 159 -19.57 -2.18 12.01
N LEU A 160 -19.71 -0.85 11.97
CA LEU A 160 -20.94 -0.20 11.49
C LEU A 160 -21.24 -0.54 10.03
N ILE A 161 -20.22 -0.51 9.17
CA ILE A 161 -20.36 -0.82 7.74
C ILE A 161 -20.75 -2.29 7.54
N ASN A 162 -20.08 -3.22 8.23
CA ASN A 162 -20.35 -4.65 8.09
C ASN A 162 -21.75 -5.02 8.62
N VAL A 163 -22.19 -4.44 9.74
CA VAL A 163 -23.57 -4.61 10.22
C VAL A 163 -24.56 -4.02 9.21
N GLY A 164 -24.24 -2.87 8.63
CA GLY A 164 -25.01 -2.27 7.54
C GLY A 164 -25.20 -3.24 6.37
N PHE A 165 -24.13 -3.86 5.88
CA PHE A 165 -24.20 -4.84 4.78
C PHE A 165 -24.90 -6.16 5.15
N ALA A 166 -24.94 -6.52 6.44
CA ALA A 166 -25.64 -7.73 6.88
C ALA A 166 -27.15 -7.52 6.99
N VAL A 167 -27.59 -6.28 7.26
CA VAL A 167 -29.01 -5.92 7.45
C VAL A 167 -29.66 -5.43 6.15
N PHE A 168 -28.93 -4.69 5.33
CA PHE A 168 -29.39 -4.06 4.09
C PHE A 168 -28.68 -4.66 2.88
#